data_AF-A0A946ET49-F1
#
_entry.id   AF-A0A946ET49-F1
#
_cell.length_a   1.000
_cell.length_b   1.000
_cell.length_c   1.000
_cell.angle_alpha   90.00
_cell.angle_beta   90.00
_cell.angle_gamma   90.00
#
_symmetry.space_group_name_H-M   'P 1'
#
loop_
_entity.id
_entity.type
_entity.pdbx_description
1 polymer ?
#
loop_
_entity_poly.entity_id
_entity_poly.type
_entity_poly.pdbx_seq_one_letter_code
_entity_poly.pdbx_strand_id
1 'polypeptide(L)'
;MRPEILFPLFSAVTRLKGVGPRIGKLIEGLAGPHIADLLWHLPSGLIDRRFSPKLAEAPDGVICTVTVEIVDHIAGRSKRQPYRVVCQDDTALIELIFFHAKADWLAKQLPIGSTRVLSGKIEHFGGKLQMPHPDHIVPPEEAESVRTVEPVYPLTGGLILKTLGKTIGQALEQAPELSEWGNEPLVKQRGWPTWRAALEAAHHPANAEDIEPLAPARQRLAYDELLANQLALALVRAHQKRRKGRRIEGNGDKRALVKAALPFELT
;
A
#
# COMPACT_ATOMS: atom_id res chain seq x y z
N MET A 1 2.79 6.23 -31.55
CA MET A 1 3.89 6.58 -30.60
C MET A 1 3.23 7.01 -29.30
N ARG A 2 3.78 6.68 -28.13
CA ARG A 2 3.19 7.10 -26.85
C ARG A 2 3.36 8.62 -26.67
N PRO A 3 2.38 9.35 -26.10
CA PRO A 3 2.55 10.74 -25.74
C PRO A 3 3.71 10.96 -24.76
N GLU A 4 4.45 12.07 -24.91
CA GLU A 4 5.63 12.36 -24.08
C GLU A 4 5.31 12.52 -22.59
N ILE A 5 4.11 13.03 -22.28
CA ILE A 5 3.61 13.18 -20.91
C ILE A 5 3.56 11.85 -20.14
N LEU A 6 3.51 10.72 -20.85
CA LEU A 6 3.50 9.39 -20.25
C LEU A 6 4.89 8.76 -20.11
N PHE A 7 5.94 9.32 -20.70
CA PHE A 7 7.28 8.73 -20.66
C PHE A 7 7.81 8.47 -19.25
N PRO A 8 7.58 9.35 -18.24
CA PRO A 8 8.00 9.07 -16.87
C PRO A 8 7.40 7.77 -16.31
N LEU A 9 6.12 7.51 -16.59
CA LEU A 9 5.41 6.32 -16.10
C LEU A 9 5.99 5.01 -16.61
N PHE A 10 6.58 5.01 -17.81
CA PHE A 10 7.21 3.83 -18.42
C PHE A 10 8.73 3.79 -18.22
N SER A 11 9.27 4.65 -17.34
CA SER A 11 10.67 4.55 -16.94
C SER A 11 10.87 3.47 -15.88
N ALA A 12 12.08 2.92 -15.80
CA ALA A 12 12.40 1.86 -14.87
C ALA A 12 12.34 2.34 -13.41
N VAL A 13 11.87 1.48 -12.50
CA VAL A 13 11.80 1.78 -11.05
C VAL A 13 13.16 2.11 -10.43
N THR A 14 14.26 1.66 -11.03
CA THR A 14 15.64 1.96 -10.61
C THR A 14 16.04 3.42 -10.80
N ARG A 15 15.25 4.21 -11.56
CA ARG A 15 15.43 5.67 -11.67
C ARG A 15 15.05 6.40 -10.38
N LEU A 16 14.22 5.79 -9.53
CA LEU A 16 13.78 6.38 -8.27
C LEU A 16 14.92 6.38 -7.25
N LYS A 17 15.01 7.46 -6.46
CA LYS A 17 16.09 7.65 -5.49
C LYS A 17 15.99 6.61 -4.38
N GLY A 18 17.11 5.92 -4.13
CA GLY A 18 17.19 4.86 -3.11
C GLY A 18 16.83 3.47 -3.62
N VAL A 19 16.44 3.33 -4.89
CA VAL A 19 16.18 2.02 -5.53
C VAL A 19 17.45 1.54 -6.23
N GLY A 20 18.34 0.90 -5.46
CA GLY A 20 19.54 0.24 -6.01
C GLY A 20 19.20 -1.08 -6.74
N PRO A 21 20.16 -1.70 -7.45
CA PRO A 21 19.90 -2.90 -8.27
C PRO A 21 19.25 -4.06 -7.53
N ARG A 22 19.59 -4.25 -6.25
CA ARG A 22 18.99 -5.28 -5.40
C ARG A 22 17.52 -4.99 -5.09
N ILE A 23 17.22 -3.75 -4.68
CA ILE A 23 15.85 -3.33 -4.34
C ILE A 23 15.00 -3.27 -5.62
N GLY A 24 15.57 -2.78 -6.72
CA GLY A 24 14.91 -2.75 -8.03
C GLY A 24 14.41 -4.12 -8.47
N LYS A 25 15.24 -5.17 -8.37
CA LYS A 25 14.83 -6.55 -8.67
C LYS A 25 13.69 -7.06 -7.78
N LEU A 26 13.69 -6.69 -6.50
CA LEU A 26 12.62 -7.09 -5.57
C LEU A 26 11.30 -6.39 -5.94
N ILE A 27 11.36 -5.10 -6.29
CA ILE A 27 10.19 -4.33 -6.73
C ILE A 27 9.69 -4.84 -8.08
N GLU A 28 10.58 -5.15 -9.02
CA GLU A 28 10.26 -5.74 -10.32
C GLU A 28 9.49 -7.05 -10.19
N GLY A 29 9.91 -7.92 -9.27
CA GLY A 29 9.22 -9.19 -9.01
C GLY A 29 7.90 -9.03 -8.23
N LEU A 30 7.71 -7.91 -7.53
CA LEU A 30 6.53 -7.66 -6.70
C LEU A 30 5.42 -6.92 -7.45
N ALA A 31 5.76 -5.80 -8.10
CA ALA A 31 4.82 -4.90 -8.77
C ALA A 31 5.06 -4.86 -10.28
N GLY A 32 6.33 -4.74 -10.69
CA GLY A 32 6.73 -4.66 -12.09
C GLY A 32 7.90 -3.69 -12.32
N PRO A 33 8.44 -3.63 -13.54
CA PRO A 33 9.66 -2.88 -13.85
C PRO A 33 9.48 -1.37 -13.98
N HIS A 34 8.27 -0.86 -14.15
CA HIS A 34 8.01 0.54 -14.43
C HIS A 34 7.40 1.30 -13.25
N ILE A 35 7.50 2.63 -13.30
CA ILE A 35 6.84 3.51 -12.34
C ILE A 35 5.32 3.31 -12.35
N ALA A 36 4.70 3.09 -13.52
CA ALA A 36 3.29 2.76 -13.63
C ALA A 36 2.91 1.52 -12.83
N ASP A 37 3.77 0.50 -12.80
CA ASP A 37 3.49 -0.75 -12.09
C ASP A 37 3.46 -0.51 -10.56
N LEU A 38 4.34 0.36 -10.06
CA LEU A 38 4.32 0.80 -8.65
C LEU A 38 3.08 1.60 -8.27
N LEU A 39 2.58 2.44 -9.17
CA LEU A 39 1.35 3.21 -8.96
C LEU A 39 0.10 2.31 -8.90
N TRP A 40 0.18 1.10 -9.44
CA TRP A 40 -0.90 0.10 -9.40
C TRP A 40 -0.70 -0.90 -8.26
N HIS A 41 0.40 -0.79 -7.51
CA HIS A 41 0.64 -1.55 -6.27
C HIS A 41 -0.07 -0.91 -5.09
N LEU A 42 -1.40 -1.01 -5.08
CA LEU A 42 -2.26 -0.38 -4.08
C LEU A 42 -2.09 -1.00 -2.69
N PRO A 43 -2.34 -0.23 -1.61
CA PRO A 43 -2.25 -0.77 -0.26
C PRO A 43 -3.34 -1.83 0.01
N SER A 44 -3.02 -2.82 0.82
CA SER A 44 -3.94 -3.90 1.23
C SER A 44 -4.44 -3.75 2.66
N GLY A 45 -3.84 -2.84 3.44
CA GLY A 45 -4.20 -2.60 4.83
C GLY A 45 -3.79 -1.21 5.29
N LEU A 46 -4.04 -0.96 6.56
CA LEU A 46 -3.87 0.34 7.19
C LEU A 46 -3.38 0.13 8.63
N ILE A 47 -2.41 0.92 9.05
CA ILE A 47 -2.03 1.03 10.46
C ILE A 47 -2.35 2.45 10.91
N ASP A 48 -3.33 2.58 11.80
CA ASP A 48 -3.69 3.85 12.41
C ASP A 48 -2.85 4.10 13.65
N ARG A 49 -1.97 5.12 13.61
CA ARG A 49 -1.13 5.56 14.74
C ARG A 49 -1.60 6.86 15.37
N ARG A 50 -2.79 7.35 15.00
CA ARG A 50 -3.38 8.56 15.60
C ARG A 50 -3.84 8.30 17.03
N PHE A 51 -4.12 7.04 17.37
CA PHE A 51 -4.59 6.67 18.70
C PHE A 51 -3.49 6.91 19.75
N SER A 52 -3.71 7.93 20.59
CA SER A 52 -2.73 8.43 21.56
C SER A 52 -3.33 8.48 22.97
N PRO A 53 -3.65 7.32 23.58
CA PRO A 53 -4.18 7.25 24.94
C PRO A 53 -3.07 7.55 25.97
N LYS A 54 -3.48 7.76 27.23
CA LYS A 54 -2.56 7.65 28.38
C LYS A 54 -2.20 6.19 28.63
N LEU A 55 -1.05 5.91 29.23
CA LEU A 55 -0.59 4.55 29.46
C LEU A 55 -1.59 3.73 30.29
N ALA A 56 -2.20 4.32 31.32
CA ALA A 56 -3.20 3.62 32.14
C ALA A 56 -4.48 3.21 31.39
N GLU A 57 -4.79 3.89 30.27
CA GLU A 57 -5.99 3.65 29.45
C GLU A 57 -5.67 2.89 28.15
N ALA A 58 -4.40 2.54 27.94
CA ALA A 58 -3.98 1.80 26.76
C ALA A 58 -4.68 0.43 26.73
N PRO A 59 -5.37 0.07 25.62
CA PRO A 59 -5.95 -1.25 25.47
C PRO A 59 -4.88 -2.30 25.18
N ASP A 60 -5.09 -3.51 25.68
CA ASP A 60 -4.22 -4.64 25.39
C ASP A 60 -4.27 -5.03 23.90
N GLY A 61 -3.09 -5.17 23.30
CA GLY A 61 -2.91 -5.64 21.94
C GLY A 61 -3.12 -4.59 20.85
N VAL A 62 -3.30 -3.32 21.19
CA VAL A 62 -3.58 -2.23 20.25
C VAL A 62 -2.33 -1.39 19.98
N ILE A 63 -2.16 -0.93 18.74
CA ILE A 63 -1.10 0.01 18.37
C ILE A 63 -1.45 1.38 18.93
N CYS A 64 -0.58 1.90 19.78
CA CYS A 64 -0.76 3.20 20.44
C CYS A 64 0.48 4.07 20.23
N THR A 65 0.26 5.37 20.05
CA THR A 65 1.32 6.37 20.01
C THR A 65 1.32 7.17 21.31
N VAL A 66 2.29 6.92 22.18
CA VAL A 66 2.34 7.48 23.54
C VAL A 66 3.57 8.36 23.73
N THR A 67 3.42 9.43 24.51
CA THR A 67 4.54 10.29 24.89
C THR A 67 4.99 9.90 26.29
N VAL A 68 6.25 9.53 26.44
CA VAL A 68 6.79 9.00 27.70
C VAL A 68 8.15 9.63 28.02
N GLU A 69 8.47 9.70 29.30
CA GLU A 69 9.80 9.99 29.81
C GLU A 69 10.57 8.69 30.02
N ILE A 70 11.84 8.65 29.61
CA ILE A 70 12.71 7.50 29.82
C ILE A 70 13.26 7.53 31.26
N VAL A 71 12.94 6.51 32.06
CA VAL A 71 13.27 6.46 33.48
C VAL A 71 14.52 5.65 33.76
N ASP A 72 14.61 4.44 33.20
CA ASP A 72 15.70 3.52 33.51
C ASP A 72 15.98 2.54 32.36
N HIS A 73 17.18 1.96 32.38
CA HIS A 73 17.67 1.00 31.41
C HIS A 73 18.10 -0.29 32.13
N ILE A 74 17.35 -1.36 31.92
CA ILE A 74 17.60 -2.66 32.53
C ILE A 74 18.20 -3.59 31.47
N ALA A 75 19.51 -3.75 31.51
CA ALA A 75 20.22 -4.69 30.64
C ALA A 75 19.90 -6.15 31.00
N GLY A 76 19.70 -6.99 29.98
CA GLY A 76 19.55 -8.43 30.17
C GLY A 76 20.83 -9.05 30.74
N ARG A 77 20.69 -9.95 31.72
CA ARG A 77 21.84 -10.60 32.39
C ARG A 77 22.58 -11.60 31.50
N SER A 78 22.01 -11.95 30.34
CA SER A 78 22.61 -12.83 29.35
C SER A 78 22.17 -12.42 27.93
N LYS A 79 22.88 -12.90 26.90
CA LYS A 79 22.54 -12.66 25.48
C LYS A 79 21.14 -13.13 25.07
N ARG A 80 20.50 -14.01 25.87
CA ARG A 80 19.14 -14.52 25.62
C ARG A 80 18.05 -13.71 26.33
N GLN A 81 18.42 -12.87 27.29
CA GLN A 81 17.45 -11.99 27.96
C GLN A 81 17.33 -10.68 27.19
N PRO A 82 16.10 -10.16 27.01
CA PRO A 82 15.90 -8.90 26.33
C PRO A 82 16.43 -7.73 27.15
N TYR A 83 16.78 -6.67 26.45
CA TYR A 83 17.04 -5.37 27.05
C TYR A 83 15.71 -4.68 27.30
N ARG A 84 15.52 -4.09 28.49
CA ARG A 84 14.29 -3.38 28.84
C ARG A 84 14.58 -1.92 29.12
N VAL A 85 13.77 -1.04 28.55
CA VAL A 85 13.80 0.40 28.87
C VAL A 85 12.52 0.74 29.60
N VAL A 86 12.64 1.18 30.85
CA VAL A 86 11.50 1.60 31.67
C VAL A 86 11.19 3.04 31.31
N CYS A 87 9.95 3.28 30.93
CA CYS A 87 9.43 4.60 30.61
C CYS A 87 8.19 4.87 31.45
N GLN A 88 7.86 6.14 31.65
CA GLN A 88 6.66 6.55 32.37
C GLN A 88 5.94 7.68 31.66
N ASP A 89 4.64 7.75 31.86
CA ASP A 89 3.89 9.00 31.73
C ASP A 89 3.39 9.43 33.12
N ASP A 90 2.47 10.39 33.15
CA ASP A 90 1.80 10.87 34.37
C ASP A 90 0.83 9.84 35.00
N THR A 91 0.58 8.70 34.35
CA THR A 91 -0.44 7.72 34.75
C THR A 91 0.11 6.34 35.09
N ALA A 92 1.12 5.84 34.36
CA ALA A 92 1.66 4.50 34.55
C ALA A 92 3.10 4.34 34.03
N LEU A 93 3.68 3.16 34.31
CA LEU A 93 4.97 2.72 33.79
C LEU A 93 4.77 1.74 32.62
N ILE A 94 5.66 1.81 31.62
CA ILE A 94 5.72 0.89 30.50
C ILE A 94 7.15 0.39 30.26
N GLU A 95 7.31 -0.90 29.97
CA GLU A 95 8.60 -1.51 29.64
C GLU A 95 8.73 -1.70 28.11
N LEU A 96 9.69 -1.03 27.49
CA LEU A 96 10.05 -1.29 26.09
C LEU A 96 10.97 -2.50 26.02
N ILE A 97 10.62 -3.50 25.22
CA ILE A 97 11.37 -4.75 25.15
C ILE A 97 12.12 -4.83 23.82
N PHE A 98 13.44 -4.94 23.89
CA PHE A 98 14.29 -5.13 22.70
C PHE A 98 15.04 -6.46 22.78
N PHE A 99 14.84 -7.31 21.77
CA PHE A 99 15.64 -8.52 21.58
C PHE A 99 16.92 -8.18 20.79
N HIS A 100 18.05 -8.78 21.18
CA HIS A 100 19.36 -8.61 20.52
C HIS A 100 19.85 -7.16 20.35
N ALA A 101 19.44 -6.25 21.23
CA ALA A 101 19.82 -4.84 21.12
C ALA A 101 21.28 -4.59 21.52
N LYS A 102 21.86 -3.56 20.89
CA LYS A 102 23.14 -2.98 21.31
C LYS A 102 22.87 -1.90 22.36
N ALA A 103 23.30 -2.14 23.60
CA ALA A 103 23.07 -1.23 24.72
C ALA A 103 23.51 0.22 24.41
N ASP A 104 24.69 0.40 23.80
CA ASP A 104 25.22 1.73 23.47
C ASP A 104 24.33 2.50 22.47
N TRP A 105 23.65 1.79 21.57
CA TRP A 105 22.75 2.42 20.60
C TRP A 105 21.44 2.84 21.28
N LEU A 106 20.88 1.97 22.13
CA LEU A 106 19.68 2.29 22.91
C LEU A 106 19.92 3.45 23.87
N ALA A 107 21.05 3.47 24.59
CA ALA A 107 21.38 4.56 25.50
C ALA A 107 21.50 5.92 24.78
N LYS A 108 21.97 5.92 23.52
CA LYS A 108 22.03 7.14 22.68
C LYS A 108 20.64 7.57 22.16
N GLN A 109 19.81 6.62 21.75
CA GLN A 109 18.49 6.94 21.19
C GLN A 109 17.45 7.27 22.27
N LEU A 110 17.55 6.60 23.42
CA LEU A 110 16.68 6.72 24.58
C LEU A 110 17.48 7.17 25.82
N PRO A 111 18.04 8.39 25.87
CA PRO A 111 18.71 8.89 27.08
C PRO A 111 17.74 8.96 28.26
N ILE A 112 18.21 8.58 29.46
CA ILE A 112 17.44 8.73 30.70
C ILE A 112 17.10 10.21 30.94
N GLY A 113 15.88 10.49 31.40
CA GLY A 113 15.33 11.83 31.60
C GLY A 113 14.87 12.53 30.32
N SER A 114 15.01 11.90 29.16
CA SER A 114 14.49 12.46 27.91
C SER A 114 13.04 12.05 27.65
N THR A 115 12.27 12.96 27.06
CA THR A 115 10.92 12.65 26.56
C THR A 115 11.01 12.10 25.13
N ARG A 116 10.23 11.06 24.84
CA ARG A 116 10.15 10.41 23.53
C ARG A 116 8.69 10.10 23.20
N VAL A 117 8.38 10.12 21.91
CA VAL A 117 7.10 9.64 21.38
C VAL A 117 7.35 8.26 20.78
N LEU A 118 6.61 7.29 21.28
CA LEU A 118 6.74 5.89 20.94
C LEU A 118 5.46 5.45 20.25
N SER A 119 5.58 4.78 19.11
CA SER A 119 4.46 4.07 18.49
C SER A 119 4.77 2.60 18.43
N GLY A 120 3.83 1.78 18.86
CA GLY A 120 3.91 0.34 18.77
C GLY A 120 2.73 -0.33 19.44
N LYS A 121 2.69 -1.66 19.33
CA LYS A 121 1.67 -2.47 20.00
C LYS A 121 1.94 -2.50 21.51
N ILE A 122 0.98 -2.04 22.30
CA ILE A 122 1.02 -2.16 23.76
C ILE A 122 0.40 -3.50 24.15
N GLU A 123 1.06 -4.22 25.04
CA GLU A 123 0.62 -5.51 25.57
C GLU A 123 0.57 -5.46 27.11
N HIS A 124 -0.42 -6.12 27.70
CA HIS A 124 -0.61 -6.25 29.13
C HIS A 124 -0.13 -7.64 29.55
N PHE A 125 1.04 -7.73 30.16
CA PHE A 125 1.61 -9.01 30.57
C PHE A 125 2.10 -8.98 32.01
N GLY A 126 1.61 -9.91 32.83
CA GLY A 126 2.00 -10.03 34.23
C GLY A 126 1.71 -8.78 35.07
N GLY A 127 0.63 -8.05 34.74
CA GLY A 127 0.26 -6.80 35.43
C GLY A 127 1.11 -5.58 35.03
N LYS A 128 1.94 -5.71 33.98
CA LYS A 128 2.77 -4.62 33.46
C LYS A 128 2.39 -4.30 32.01
N LEU A 129 2.51 -3.02 31.66
CA LEU A 129 2.48 -2.57 30.29
C LEU A 129 3.84 -2.85 29.65
N GLN A 130 3.84 -3.45 28.48
CA GLN A 130 5.04 -3.68 27.70
C GLN A 130 4.81 -3.32 26.23
N MET A 131 5.85 -2.84 25.57
CA MET A 131 5.85 -2.59 24.12
C MET A 131 7.06 -3.31 23.51
N PRO A 132 6.87 -4.52 22.97
CA PRO A 132 7.95 -5.23 22.29
C PRO A 132 8.26 -4.55 20.95
N HIS A 133 9.52 -4.17 20.77
CA HIS A 133 10.02 -3.51 19.54
C HIS A 133 9.11 -2.38 19.03
N PRO A 134 9.16 -1.19 19.65
CA PRO A 134 8.45 -0.02 19.14
C PRO A 134 8.77 0.21 17.66
N ASP A 135 7.74 0.44 16.85
CA ASP A 135 7.87 0.71 15.42
C ASP A 135 8.55 2.07 15.18
N HIS A 136 8.19 3.06 15.99
CA HIS A 136 8.76 4.42 15.93
C HIS A 136 9.18 4.89 17.31
N ILE A 137 10.35 5.55 17.35
CA ILE A 137 10.91 6.19 18.52
C ILE A 137 11.45 7.53 18.04
N VAL A 138 10.71 8.60 18.31
CA VAL A 138 11.02 9.95 17.82
C VAL A 138 11.05 10.97 18.95
N PRO A 139 11.76 12.10 18.79
CA PRO A 139 11.63 13.21 19.72
C PRO A 139 10.20 13.80 19.67
N PRO A 140 9.75 14.51 20.74
CA PRO A 140 8.42 15.12 20.79
C PRO A 140 8.12 16.08 19.64
N GLU A 141 9.16 16.72 19.09
CA GLU A 141 9.02 17.66 17.97
C GLU A 141 8.62 16.96 16.66
N GLU A 142 8.86 15.66 16.55
CA GLU A 142 8.50 14.84 15.41
C GLU A 142 7.22 14.01 15.66
N ALA A 143 6.48 14.27 16.75
CA ALA A 143 5.28 13.50 17.13
C ALA A 143 4.24 13.41 16.00
N GLU A 144 4.00 14.53 15.31
CA GLU A 144 3.02 14.64 14.23
C GLU A 144 3.41 13.81 13.00
N SER A 145 4.69 13.51 12.82
CA SER A 145 5.14 12.62 11.73
C SER A 145 4.74 11.16 11.97
N VAL A 146 4.56 10.78 13.24
CA VAL A 146 4.24 9.40 13.66
C VAL A 146 2.74 9.22 13.88
N ARG A 147 2.02 10.26 14.30
CA ARG A 147 0.56 10.27 14.48
C ARG A 147 -0.20 10.33 13.16
N THR A 148 0.20 9.48 12.22
CA THR A 148 -0.38 9.42 10.88
C THR A 148 -0.98 8.04 10.64
N VAL A 149 -1.74 7.97 9.56
CA VAL A 149 -2.30 6.72 9.08
C VAL A 149 -1.35 6.19 8.02
N GLU A 150 -0.78 5.02 8.26
CA GLU A 150 0.19 4.44 7.34
C GLU A 150 -0.47 3.35 6.48
N PRO A 151 -0.39 3.46 5.15
CA PRO A 151 -0.83 2.41 4.25
C PRO A 151 0.12 1.20 4.35
N VAL A 152 -0.47 0.01 4.45
CA VAL A 152 0.25 -1.27 4.39
C VAL A 152 0.16 -1.81 2.98
N TYR A 153 1.31 -2.07 2.39
CA TYR A 153 1.43 -2.65 1.06
C TYR A 153 1.75 -4.15 1.14
N PRO A 154 1.33 -4.97 0.16
CA PRO A 154 1.88 -6.30 0.00
C PRO A 154 3.41 -6.23 -0.15
N LEU A 155 4.13 -7.09 0.57
CA LEU A 155 5.60 -7.10 0.60
C LEU A 155 6.16 -8.45 0.14
N THR A 156 7.43 -8.42 -0.25
CA THR A 156 8.24 -9.61 -0.53
C THR A 156 9.47 -9.65 0.36
N GLY A 157 10.07 -10.83 0.54
CA GLY A 157 11.23 -11.04 1.38
C GLY A 157 12.39 -10.10 1.01
N GLY A 158 12.94 -9.40 2.02
CA GLY A 158 14.04 -8.46 1.82
C GLY A 158 13.63 -7.05 1.40
N LEU A 159 12.33 -6.78 1.23
CA LEU A 159 11.78 -5.44 1.05
C LEU A 159 11.03 -5.01 2.32
N ILE A 160 11.34 -3.81 2.83
CA ILE A 160 10.75 -3.26 4.05
C ILE A 160 9.70 -2.22 3.66
N LEU A 161 8.58 -2.17 4.39
CA LEU A 161 7.46 -1.26 4.14
C LEU A 161 7.89 0.20 3.96
N LYS A 162 8.74 0.71 4.86
CA LYS A 162 9.26 2.09 4.81
C LYS A 162 9.97 2.41 3.48
N THR A 163 10.74 1.46 2.95
CA THR A 163 11.42 1.63 1.67
C THR A 163 10.40 1.67 0.54
N LEU A 164 9.47 0.71 0.51
CA LEU A 164 8.45 0.64 -0.54
C LEU A 164 7.54 1.88 -0.52
N GLY A 165 7.04 2.30 0.64
CA GLY A 165 6.20 3.49 0.78
C GLY A 165 6.90 4.76 0.28
N LYS A 166 8.19 4.93 0.59
CA LYS A 166 8.99 6.04 0.06
C LYS A 166 9.16 5.97 -1.45
N THR A 167 9.33 4.78 -2.01
CA THR A 167 9.43 4.59 -3.46
C THR A 167 8.11 4.88 -4.16
N ILE A 168 6.99 4.46 -3.59
CA ILE A 168 5.64 4.76 -4.10
C ILE A 168 5.35 6.26 -4.03
N GLY A 169 5.73 6.94 -2.95
CA GLY A 169 5.63 8.41 -2.87
C GLY A 169 6.36 9.11 -4.01
N GLN A 170 7.58 8.68 -4.33
CA GLN A 170 8.32 9.22 -5.48
C GLN A 170 7.67 8.84 -6.83
N ALA A 171 7.00 7.69 -6.93
CA ALA A 171 6.26 7.31 -8.12
C ALA A 171 5.04 8.22 -8.34
N LEU A 172 4.33 8.59 -7.26
CA LEU A 172 3.18 9.50 -7.30
C LEU A 172 3.58 10.90 -7.78
N GLU A 173 4.76 11.39 -7.39
CA GLU A 173 5.32 12.65 -7.90
C GLU A 173 5.54 12.64 -9.43
N GLN A 174 5.68 11.46 -10.04
CA GLN A 174 5.82 11.31 -11.50
C GLN A 174 4.48 11.14 -12.22
N ALA A 175 3.36 11.06 -11.49
CA ALA A 175 2.03 10.92 -12.08
C ALA A 175 1.63 12.25 -12.77
N PRO A 176 1.40 12.26 -14.09
CA PRO A 176 1.02 13.49 -14.80
C PRO A 176 -0.42 13.88 -14.52
N GLU A 177 -0.74 15.16 -14.74
CA GLU A 177 -2.14 15.57 -14.88
C GLU A 177 -2.66 15.16 -16.25
N LEU A 178 -3.71 14.33 -16.26
CA LEU A 178 -4.35 13.85 -17.48
C LEU A 178 -5.75 14.46 -17.61
N SER A 179 -6.12 14.79 -18.85
CA SER A 179 -7.50 15.20 -19.15
C SER A 179 -8.48 14.07 -18.84
N GLU A 180 -9.68 14.42 -18.40
CA GLU A 180 -10.74 13.44 -18.17
C GLU A 180 -11.07 12.69 -19.48
N TRP A 181 -11.05 11.36 -19.40
CA TRP A 181 -11.22 10.45 -20.53
C TRP A 181 -12.41 9.50 -20.35
N GLY A 182 -12.95 9.43 -19.13
CA GLY A 182 -14.19 8.75 -18.80
C GLY A 182 -15.43 9.51 -19.29
N ASN A 183 -16.58 8.85 -19.18
CA ASN A 183 -17.86 9.45 -19.54
C ASN A 183 -18.28 10.46 -18.46
N GLU A 184 -18.40 11.74 -18.82
CA GLU A 184 -18.68 12.83 -17.87
C GLU A 184 -19.97 12.63 -17.03
N PRO A 185 -21.13 12.21 -17.59
CA PRO A 185 -22.30 11.86 -16.80
C PRO A 185 -22.03 10.78 -15.74
N LEU A 186 -21.31 9.72 -16.11
CA LEU A 186 -20.98 8.62 -15.21
C LEU A 186 -20.03 9.08 -14.08
N VAL A 187 -18.98 9.82 -14.42
CA VAL A 187 -18.02 10.36 -13.44
C VAL A 187 -18.74 11.24 -12.42
N LYS A 188 -19.64 12.11 -12.87
CA LYS A 188 -20.48 12.95 -11.98
C LYS A 188 -21.43 12.13 -11.12
N GLN A 189 -22.10 11.13 -11.70
CA GLN A 189 -23.03 10.26 -10.97
C GLN A 189 -22.33 9.46 -9.86
N ARG A 190 -21.10 9.01 -10.11
CA ARG A 190 -20.32 8.20 -9.17
C ARG A 190 -19.50 9.04 -8.18
N GLY A 191 -19.41 10.35 -8.38
CA GLY A 191 -18.57 11.23 -7.57
C GLY A 191 -17.09 10.87 -7.66
N TRP A 192 -16.63 10.35 -8.80
CA TRP A 192 -15.25 9.92 -8.94
C TRP A 192 -14.31 11.12 -9.05
N PRO A 193 -13.15 11.09 -8.35
CA PRO A 193 -12.11 12.10 -8.52
C PRO A 193 -11.44 11.98 -9.90
N THR A 194 -10.61 12.97 -10.25
CA THR A 194 -9.73 12.89 -11.43
C THR A 194 -8.77 11.71 -11.30
N TRP A 195 -8.19 11.24 -12.41
CA TRP A 195 -7.26 10.12 -12.39
C TRP A 195 -6.11 10.30 -11.39
N ARG A 196 -5.44 11.47 -11.39
CA ARG A 196 -4.34 11.75 -10.46
C ARG A 196 -4.81 11.82 -9.02
N ALA A 197 -5.94 12.49 -8.75
CA ALA A 197 -6.51 12.53 -7.41
C ALA A 197 -6.97 11.15 -6.91
N ALA A 198 -7.46 10.28 -7.80
CA ALA A 198 -7.80 8.90 -7.47
C ALA A 198 -6.56 8.10 -7.05
N LEU A 199 -5.45 8.23 -7.78
CA LEU A 199 -4.18 7.60 -7.43
C LEU A 199 -3.67 8.11 -6.07
N GLU A 200 -3.63 9.43 -5.89
CA GLU A 200 -3.16 10.03 -4.65
C GLU A 200 -3.99 9.58 -3.44
N ALA A 201 -5.33 9.58 -3.57
CA ALA A 201 -6.23 9.12 -2.53
C ALA A 201 -6.09 7.61 -2.24
N ALA A 202 -5.91 6.79 -3.27
CA ALA A 202 -5.76 5.34 -3.09
C ALA A 202 -4.46 4.96 -2.33
N HIS A 203 -3.41 5.76 -2.47
CA HIS A 203 -2.12 5.58 -1.79
C HIS A 203 -2.00 6.34 -0.45
N HIS A 204 -2.90 7.29 -0.19
CA HIS A 204 -3.00 8.00 1.09
C HIS A 204 -4.39 7.83 1.73
N PRO A 205 -4.80 6.59 2.05
CA PRO A 205 -6.07 6.34 2.73
C PRO A 205 -6.06 6.99 4.12
N ALA A 206 -7.14 7.69 4.47
CA ALA A 206 -7.31 8.27 5.80
C ALA A 206 -7.95 7.27 6.76
N ASN A 207 -8.83 6.40 6.25
CA ASN A 207 -9.64 5.48 7.03
C ASN A 207 -9.68 4.08 6.39
N ALA A 208 -10.18 3.09 7.15
CA ALA A 208 -10.37 1.73 6.63
C ALA A 208 -11.34 1.67 5.44
N GLU A 209 -12.30 2.59 5.34
CA GLU A 209 -13.24 2.65 4.21
C GLU A 209 -12.55 3.01 2.88
N ASP A 210 -11.44 3.74 2.92
CA ASP A 210 -10.72 4.18 1.72
C ASP A 210 -9.95 3.03 1.03
N ILE A 211 -9.67 1.95 1.78
CA ILE A 211 -9.02 0.75 1.24
C ILE A 211 -10.01 -0.27 0.67
N GLU A 212 -11.31 -0.08 0.89
CA GLU A 212 -12.34 -0.99 0.40
C GLU A 212 -12.48 -0.92 -1.13
N PRO A 213 -12.80 -2.04 -1.82
CA PRO A 213 -12.92 -2.06 -3.28
C PRO A 213 -13.93 -1.06 -3.86
N LEU A 214 -14.93 -0.67 -3.06
CA LEU A 214 -15.99 0.25 -3.46
C LEU A 214 -15.67 1.72 -3.12
N ALA A 215 -14.53 2.01 -2.50
CA ALA A 215 -14.09 3.38 -2.26
C ALA A 215 -14.02 4.16 -3.59
N PRO A 216 -14.48 5.42 -3.66
CA PRO A 216 -14.58 6.15 -4.92
C PRO A 216 -13.27 6.20 -5.72
N ALA A 217 -12.13 6.38 -5.04
CA ALA A 217 -10.81 6.40 -5.66
C ALA A 217 -10.43 5.02 -6.27
N ARG A 218 -10.64 3.93 -5.53
CA ARG A 218 -10.36 2.57 -6.02
C ARG A 218 -11.30 2.15 -7.14
N GLN A 219 -12.58 2.47 -6.99
CA GLN A 219 -13.59 2.20 -8.00
C GLN A 219 -13.27 2.96 -9.31
N ARG A 220 -12.83 4.21 -9.20
CA ARG A 220 -12.35 5.00 -10.35
C ARG A 220 -11.20 4.32 -11.06
N LEU A 221 -10.15 3.91 -10.33
CA LEU A 221 -8.98 3.25 -10.92
C LEU A 221 -9.33 1.90 -11.56
N ALA A 222 -10.18 1.09 -10.91
CA ALA A 222 -10.64 -0.18 -11.45
C ALA A 222 -11.50 0.00 -12.72
N TYR A 223 -12.36 1.03 -12.74
CA TYR A 223 -13.13 1.37 -13.92
C TYR A 223 -12.22 1.80 -15.08
N ASP A 224 -11.24 2.65 -14.80
CA ASP A 224 -10.26 3.13 -15.77
C ASP A 224 -9.48 1.96 -16.40
N GLU A 225 -9.06 0.97 -15.60
CA GLU A 225 -8.43 -0.26 -16.10
C GLU A 225 -9.35 -1.06 -17.03
N LEU A 226 -10.59 -1.30 -16.60
CA LEU A 226 -11.57 -2.05 -17.39
C LEU A 226 -11.92 -1.33 -18.70
N LEU A 227 -12.11 -0.02 -18.65
CA LEU A 227 -12.40 0.81 -19.82
C LEU A 227 -11.24 0.78 -20.81
N ALA A 228 -10.00 0.93 -20.34
CA ALA A 228 -8.81 0.86 -21.19
C ALA A 228 -8.76 -0.49 -21.94
N ASN A 229 -9.05 -1.57 -21.23
CA ASN A 229 -9.04 -2.93 -21.79
C ASN A 229 -10.16 -3.11 -22.84
N GLN A 230 -11.37 -2.62 -22.56
CA GLN A 230 -12.48 -2.67 -23.52
C GLN A 230 -12.21 -1.83 -24.77
N LEU A 231 -11.60 -0.64 -24.61
CA LEU A 231 -11.21 0.19 -25.75
C LEU A 231 -10.13 -0.48 -26.60
N ALA A 232 -9.13 -1.11 -25.98
CA ALA A 232 -8.12 -1.88 -26.70
C ALA A 232 -8.76 -3.01 -27.55
N LEU A 233 -9.67 -3.78 -26.95
CA LEU A 233 -10.42 -4.83 -27.67
C LEU A 233 -11.29 -4.25 -28.79
N ALA A 234 -11.95 -3.11 -28.55
CA ALA A 234 -12.78 -2.43 -29.56
C ALA A 234 -11.94 -1.94 -30.74
N LEU A 235 -10.77 -1.37 -30.49
CA LEU A 235 -9.82 -0.94 -31.54
C LEU A 235 -9.32 -2.13 -32.37
N VAL A 236 -8.97 -3.25 -31.72
CA VAL A 236 -8.58 -4.49 -32.41
C VAL A 236 -9.73 -5.01 -33.28
N ARG A 237 -10.95 -5.09 -32.75
CA ARG A 237 -12.14 -5.52 -33.52
C ARG A 237 -12.44 -4.60 -34.69
N ALA A 238 -12.34 -3.29 -34.50
CA ALA A 238 -12.55 -2.29 -35.56
C ALA A 238 -11.50 -2.46 -36.67
N HIS A 239 -10.25 -2.71 -36.32
CA HIS A 239 -9.18 -2.99 -37.28
C HIS A 239 -9.43 -4.29 -38.05
N GLN A 240 -9.84 -5.37 -37.37
CA GLN A 240 -10.16 -6.65 -38.01
C GLN A 240 -11.35 -6.55 -38.97
N LYS A 241 -12.44 -5.85 -38.58
CA LYS A 241 -13.62 -5.64 -39.43
C LYS A 241 -13.32 -4.88 -40.73
N ARG A 242 -12.28 -4.03 -40.76
CA ARG A 242 -11.84 -3.35 -42.00
C ARG A 242 -11.31 -4.32 -43.05
N ARG A 243 -10.77 -5.48 -42.65
CA ARG A 243 -10.44 -6.55 -43.59
C ARG A 243 -11.75 -7.23 -43.99
N LYS A 244 -12.23 -6.96 -45.21
CA LYS A 244 -13.43 -7.63 -45.75
C LYS A 244 -13.22 -9.14 -45.69
N GLY A 245 -14.00 -9.83 -44.86
CA GLY A 245 -14.07 -11.28 -44.89
C GLY A 245 -14.65 -11.75 -46.22
N ARG A 246 -14.18 -12.88 -46.74
CA ARG A 246 -14.82 -13.51 -47.90
C ARG A 246 -16.07 -14.21 -47.41
N ARG A 247 -17.25 -13.71 -47.82
CA ARG A 247 -18.51 -14.42 -47.60
C ARG A 247 -18.48 -15.71 -48.40
N ILE A 248 -18.66 -16.84 -47.73
CA ILE A 248 -18.92 -18.14 -48.37
C ILE A 248 -20.42 -18.38 -48.21
N GLU A 249 -21.18 -18.15 -49.28
CA GLU A 249 -22.59 -18.51 -49.32
C GLU A 249 -22.70 -20.00 -49.65
N GLY A 250 -23.28 -20.77 -48.72
CA GLY A 250 -23.65 -22.16 -48.98
C GLY A 250 -25.08 -22.25 -49.49
N ASN A 251 -25.34 -23.21 -50.38
CA ASN A 251 -26.69 -23.52 -50.88
C ASN A 251 -27.54 -24.38 -49.91
N GLY A 252 -26.93 -24.87 -48.81
CA GLY A 252 -27.63 -25.58 -47.75
C GLY A 252 -27.78 -27.10 -47.95
N ASP A 253 -27.54 -27.62 -49.15
CA ASP A 253 -27.80 -29.03 -49.51
C ASP A 253 -27.05 -30.02 -48.59
N LYS A 254 -25.75 -29.79 -48.38
CA LYS A 254 -24.94 -30.65 -47.49
C LYS A 254 -25.41 -30.56 -46.03
N ARG A 255 -25.93 -29.40 -45.62
CA ARG A 255 -26.47 -29.21 -44.27
C ARG A 255 -27.78 -29.98 -44.09
N ALA A 256 -28.62 -30.04 -45.14
CA ALA A 256 -29.84 -30.83 -45.15
C ALA A 256 -29.55 -32.34 -45.09
N LEU A 257 -28.56 -32.81 -45.86
CA LEU A 257 -28.12 -34.22 -45.83
C LEU A 257 -27.62 -34.64 -44.44
N VAL A 258 -26.80 -33.80 -43.79
CA VAL A 258 -26.32 -34.08 -42.43
C VAL A 258 -27.48 -34.07 -41.43
N LYS A 259 -28.40 -33.10 -41.51
CA LYS A 259 -29.58 -33.06 -40.64
C LYS A 259 -30.44 -34.32 -40.75
N ALA A 260 -30.66 -34.82 -41.96
CA ALA A 260 -31.45 -36.03 -42.19
C ALA A 260 -30.75 -37.31 -41.71
N ALA A 261 -29.42 -37.31 -41.65
CA ALA A 261 -28.62 -38.45 -41.20
C ALA A 261 -28.43 -38.52 -39.68
N LEU A 262 -28.83 -37.48 -38.93
CA LEU A 262 -28.67 -37.46 -37.47
C LEU A 262 -29.80 -38.26 -36.79
N PRO A 263 -29.49 -39.12 -35.81
CA PRO A 263 -30.48 -39.95 -35.11
C PRO A 263 -31.27 -39.19 -34.03
N PHE A 264 -31.22 -37.86 -34.03
CA PHE A 264 -31.88 -36.98 -33.06
C PHE A 264 -32.22 -35.63 -33.68
N GLU A 265 -33.20 -34.93 -33.12
CA GLU A 265 -33.57 -33.58 -33.54
C GLU A 265 -32.60 -32.53 -32.98
N LEU A 266 -32.24 -31.55 -33.81
CA LEU A 266 -31.39 -30.44 -33.40
C LEU A 266 -32.20 -29.42 -32.58
N THR A 267 -31.61 -28.94 -31.49
CA THR A 267 -32.11 -27.82 -30.66
C THR A 267 -31.68 -26.47 -31.20
#